data_AF-A0A6V7PZ82-F1
#
_entry.id   AF-A0A6V7PZ82-F1
#
_cell.length_a   1.000
_cell.length_b   1.000
_cell.length_c   1.000
_cell.angle_alpha   90.00
_cell.angle_beta   90.00
_cell.angle_gamma   90.00
#
_symmetry.space_group_name_H-M   'P 1'
#
loop_
_entity.id
_entity.type
_entity.pdbx_description
1 polymer ?
#
loop_
_entity_poly.entity_id
_entity_poly.type
_entity_poly.pdbx_seq_one_letter_code
_entity_poly.pdbx_strand_id
1 'polypeptide(L)'
;MTIHSIVCTKLLSTNAHLGRRVAAHHFSVYICGSRNGIAILDSDKTKISLRNALHFIGSPIRQKGRSFFLKTNHVFLYEIMEEMASCINDSQWRIGAFLTNSCSSPKKIRSRKKKINLGLNQEPDCVVILDADRKSSVILEADRSQIPIASLVDSTIPLGSFKRITYPIPANDPIQFVYLFRHSITKTVILERGRIVAMKEKKELIDRPFPRRIGFSRSVEWSPASETSLWIEQE
;
A
#
# COMPACT_ATOMS: atom_id res chain seq x y z
N MET A 1 -5.86 -17.03 -20.02
CA MET A 1 -6.05 -17.14 -18.56
C MET A 1 -6.66 -15.85 -18.04
N THR A 2 -7.71 -15.91 -17.21
CA THR A 2 -8.34 -14.71 -16.65
C THR A 2 -7.44 -14.10 -15.56
N ILE A 3 -7.52 -12.78 -15.34
CA ILE A 3 -6.78 -12.09 -14.25
C ILE A 3 -7.04 -12.76 -12.89
N HIS A 4 -8.28 -13.19 -12.66
CA HIS A 4 -8.69 -13.93 -11.47
C HIS A 4 -7.87 -15.22 -11.29
N SER A 5 -7.74 -16.02 -12.35
CA SER A 5 -6.97 -17.27 -12.29
C SER A 5 -5.50 -17.04 -11.97
N ILE A 6 -4.88 -15.96 -12.47
CA ILE A 6 -3.47 -15.63 -12.21
C ILE A 6 -3.24 -15.23 -10.75
N VAL A 7 -4.20 -14.56 -10.12
CA VAL A 7 -4.09 -14.17 -8.71
C VAL A 7 -4.23 -15.41 -7.83
N CYS A 8 -5.22 -16.26 -8.09
CA CYS A 8 -5.41 -17.49 -7.32
C CYS A 8 -4.21 -18.44 -7.48
N THR A 9 -3.64 -18.59 -8.68
CA THR A 9 -2.43 -19.41 -8.86
C THR A 9 -1.24 -18.88 -8.07
N LYS A 10 -1.07 -17.55 -7.98
CA LYS A 10 -0.04 -16.95 -7.11
C LYS A 10 -0.27 -17.28 -5.64
N LEU A 11 -1.49 -17.12 -5.12
CA LEU A 11 -1.84 -17.46 -3.73
C LEU A 11 -1.61 -18.94 -3.41
N LEU A 12 -1.94 -19.81 -4.36
CA LEU A 12 -1.70 -21.26 -4.26
C LEU A 12 -0.20 -21.57 -4.27
N SER A 13 0.55 -20.98 -5.20
CA SER A 13 2.00 -21.20 -5.34
C SER A 13 2.79 -20.79 -4.10
N THR A 14 2.33 -19.75 -3.39
CA THR A 14 2.98 -19.29 -2.15
C THR A 14 2.51 -20.05 -0.91
N ASN A 15 1.66 -21.07 -1.03
CA ASN A 15 1.10 -21.84 0.10
C ASN A 15 0.31 -21.01 1.13
N ALA A 16 -0.21 -19.84 0.74
CA ALA A 16 -0.93 -18.94 1.65
C ALA A 16 -2.30 -19.48 2.09
N HIS A 17 -2.85 -20.43 1.32
CA HIS A 17 -4.13 -21.08 1.54
C HIS A 17 -4.07 -22.19 2.60
N LEU A 18 -2.88 -22.64 2.99
CA LEU A 18 -2.72 -23.68 4.00
C LEU A 18 -2.71 -23.01 5.38
N GLY A 19 -3.78 -23.14 6.14
CA GLY A 19 -3.85 -22.69 7.53
C GLY A 19 -3.11 -23.65 8.47
N ARG A 20 -3.39 -23.58 9.77
CA ARG A 20 -2.83 -24.51 10.77
C ARG A 20 -3.79 -25.66 11.08
N ARG A 21 -3.31 -26.60 11.90
CA ARG A 21 -4.03 -27.82 12.26
C ARG A 21 -5.24 -27.59 13.17
N VAL A 22 -5.19 -26.56 14.00
CA VAL A 22 -6.28 -26.19 14.92
C VAL A 22 -6.86 -24.89 14.42
N ALA A 23 -8.13 -24.93 13.99
CA ALA A 23 -8.87 -23.75 13.57
C ALA A 23 -9.78 -23.26 14.69
N ALA A 24 -9.74 -21.96 14.97
CA ALA A 24 -10.67 -21.33 15.88
C ALA A 24 -12.08 -21.29 15.26
N HIS A 25 -13.10 -21.54 16.07
CA HIS A 25 -14.50 -21.62 15.61
C HIS A 25 -14.97 -20.35 14.86
N HIS A 26 -14.57 -19.17 15.33
CA HIS A 26 -14.93 -17.88 14.71
C HIS A 26 -14.26 -17.64 13.35
N PHE A 27 -13.22 -18.41 13.01
CA PHE A 27 -12.51 -18.31 11.73
C PHE A 27 -13.12 -19.21 10.64
N SER A 28 -14.16 -19.99 10.97
CA SER A 28 -14.88 -20.88 10.05
C SER A 28 -15.38 -20.16 8.78
N VAL A 29 -15.70 -18.87 8.86
CA VAL A 29 -16.13 -18.05 7.73
C VAL A 29 -15.10 -18.02 6.59
N TYR A 30 -13.80 -18.10 6.91
CA TYR A 30 -12.72 -18.06 5.92
C TYR A 30 -12.20 -19.44 5.51
N ILE A 31 -12.70 -20.50 6.14
CA ILE A 31 -12.27 -21.87 5.89
C ILE A 31 -13.18 -22.48 4.82
N CYS A 32 -12.58 -23.09 3.81
CA CYS A 32 -13.27 -23.85 2.78
C CYS A 32 -13.51 -25.31 3.22
N GLY A 33 -12.52 -25.90 3.90
CA GLY A 33 -12.59 -27.26 4.42
C GLY A 33 -11.32 -27.65 5.18
N SER A 34 -11.17 -28.93 5.50
CA SER A 34 -9.96 -29.45 6.15
C SER A 34 -9.44 -30.70 5.47
N ARG A 35 -8.13 -30.82 5.29
CA ARG A 35 -7.47 -32.01 4.73
C ARG A 35 -6.26 -32.40 5.60
N ASN A 36 -6.16 -33.68 5.97
CA ASN A 36 -5.11 -34.18 6.88
C ASN A 36 -5.02 -33.39 8.20
N GLY A 37 -6.17 -32.88 8.68
CA GLY A 37 -6.26 -32.04 9.85
C GLY A 37 -5.79 -30.59 9.65
N ILE A 38 -5.34 -30.18 8.46
CA ILE A 38 -4.98 -28.79 8.15
C ILE A 38 -6.21 -28.05 7.61
N ALA A 39 -6.49 -26.87 8.14
CA ALA A 39 -7.56 -26.00 7.61
C ALA A 39 -7.15 -25.39 6.27
N ILE A 40 -8.01 -25.50 5.27
CA ILE A 40 -7.81 -24.91 3.94
C ILE A 40 -8.59 -23.60 3.89
N LEU A 41 -7.87 -22.51 3.63
CA LEU A 41 -8.44 -21.17 3.50
C LEU A 41 -9.02 -20.95 2.10
N ASP A 42 -10.14 -20.26 2.06
CA ASP A 42 -10.82 -19.88 0.84
C ASP A 42 -10.08 -18.73 0.13
N SER A 43 -9.46 -19.05 -1.01
CA SER A 43 -8.66 -18.11 -1.79
C SER A 43 -9.49 -16.96 -2.37
N ASP A 44 -10.78 -17.16 -2.63
CA ASP A 44 -11.65 -16.09 -3.13
C ASP A 44 -11.92 -15.06 -2.03
N LYS A 45 -12.15 -15.52 -0.80
CA LYS A 45 -12.28 -14.64 0.38
C LYS A 45 -10.96 -13.93 0.70
N THR A 46 -9.83 -14.61 0.58
CA THR A 46 -8.50 -13.98 0.71
C THR A 46 -8.33 -12.86 -0.31
N LYS A 47 -8.66 -13.11 -1.58
CA LYS A 47 -8.56 -12.12 -2.66
C LYS A 47 -9.45 -10.90 -2.40
N ILE A 48 -10.71 -11.09 -1.99
CA ILE A 48 -11.64 -9.99 -1.68
C ILE A 48 -11.07 -9.15 -0.52
N SER A 49 -10.63 -9.81 0.55
CA SER A 49 -10.07 -9.15 1.73
C SER A 49 -8.79 -8.39 1.41
N LEU A 50 -7.92 -8.97 0.58
CA LEU A 50 -6.69 -8.34 0.10
C LEU A 50 -6.99 -7.09 -0.74
N ARG A 51 -7.99 -7.16 -1.63
CA ARG A 51 -8.43 -5.99 -2.40
C ARG A 51 -8.96 -4.88 -1.50
N ASN A 52 -9.77 -5.22 -0.51
CA ASN A 52 -10.32 -4.25 0.45
C ASN A 52 -9.20 -3.60 1.27
N ALA A 53 -8.24 -4.39 1.75
CA ALA A 53 -7.09 -3.89 2.51
C ALA A 53 -6.16 -3.00 1.68
N LEU A 54 -5.83 -3.37 0.44
CA LEU A 54 -5.01 -2.53 -0.45
C LEU A 54 -5.71 -1.22 -0.82
N HIS A 55 -7.02 -1.28 -1.09
CA HIS A 55 -7.82 -0.08 -1.32
C HIS A 55 -7.81 0.85 -0.11
N PHE A 56 -7.99 0.28 1.08
CA PHE A 56 -7.90 1.00 2.34
C PHE A 56 -6.51 1.63 2.54
N ILE A 57 -5.41 0.90 2.33
CA ILE A 57 -4.04 1.42 2.44
C ILE A 57 -3.80 2.57 1.44
N GLY A 58 -4.39 2.50 0.24
CA GLY A 58 -4.30 3.57 -0.75
C GLY A 58 -5.06 4.85 -0.37
N SER A 59 -6.11 4.75 0.45
CA SER A 59 -6.98 5.89 0.77
C SER A 59 -6.27 7.01 1.55
N PRO A 60 -5.54 6.74 2.67
CA PRO A 60 -4.74 7.76 3.34
C PRO A 60 -3.73 8.43 2.41
N ILE A 61 -3.08 7.66 1.52
CA ILE A 61 -2.07 8.17 0.60
C ILE A 61 -2.68 9.22 -0.33
N ARG A 62 -3.89 8.97 -0.87
CA ARG A 62 -4.62 9.94 -1.72
C ARG A 62 -4.92 11.26 -1.03
N GLN A 63 -5.22 11.19 0.27
CA GLN A 63 -5.54 12.36 1.09
C GLN A 63 -4.31 13.14 1.58
N LYS A 64 -3.11 12.77 1.10
CA LYS A 64 -1.81 13.26 1.62
C LYS A 64 -1.54 12.85 3.08
N GLY A 65 -2.21 11.81 3.57
CA GLY A 65 -1.84 11.11 4.81
C GLY A 65 -0.41 10.61 4.70
N ARG A 66 0.37 10.80 5.78
CA ARG A 66 1.84 10.83 5.72
C ARG A 66 2.51 9.57 6.26
N SER A 67 1.83 8.75 7.05
CA SER A 67 2.51 7.60 7.68
C SER A 67 1.60 6.41 7.91
N PHE A 68 2.06 5.24 7.47
CA PHE A 68 1.51 3.95 7.90
C PHE A 68 2.62 3.11 8.51
N PHE A 69 2.29 2.35 9.56
CA PHE A 69 3.26 1.56 10.31
C PHE A 69 3.17 0.09 9.86
N LEU A 70 4.20 -0.42 9.20
CA LEU A 70 4.30 -1.85 8.86
C LEU A 70 5.17 -2.57 9.90
N LYS A 71 4.56 -3.48 10.66
CA LYS A 71 5.30 -4.33 11.60
C LYS A 71 5.48 -5.74 11.06
N THR A 72 6.72 -6.06 10.69
CA THR A 72 7.13 -7.38 10.19
C THR A 72 7.88 -8.16 11.26
N ASN A 73 8.09 -9.47 11.02
CA ASN A 73 9.00 -10.28 11.83
C ASN A 73 10.44 -9.96 11.42
N HIS A 74 11.39 -10.05 12.37
CA HIS A 74 12.76 -9.55 12.20
C HIS A 74 13.54 -10.19 11.04
N VAL A 75 13.12 -11.40 10.63
CA VAL A 75 13.67 -12.17 9.51
C VAL A 75 13.51 -11.43 8.17
N PHE A 76 12.45 -10.62 8.02
CA PHE A 76 12.08 -9.97 6.76
C PHE A 76 12.58 -8.52 6.64
N LEU A 77 13.51 -8.10 7.50
CA LEU A 77 13.87 -6.69 7.60
C LEU A 77 14.85 -6.24 6.51
N TYR A 78 15.90 -7.02 6.20
CA TYR A 78 17.05 -6.48 5.48
C TYR A 78 16.77 -6.10 4.02
N GLU A 79 16.35 -7.06 3.18
CA GLU A 79 16.14 -6.84 1.73
C GLU A 79 14.98 -5.89 1.44
N ILE A 80 13.95 -5.93 2.28
CA ILE A 80 12.68 -5.28 1.99
C ILE A 80 12.61 -3.86 2.58
N MET A 81 13.44 -3.55 3.57
CA MET A 81 13.58 -2.17 4.06
C MET A 81 14.16 -1.26 2.99
N GLU A 82 15.04 -1.76 2.12
CA GLU A 82 15.69 -0.95 1.08
C GLU A 82 14.70 -0.55 -0.02
N GLU A 83 13.91 -1.50 -0.54
CA GLU A 83 12.88 -1.22 -1.55
C GLU A 83 11.79 -0.27 -1.03
N MET A 84 11.29 -0.52 0.19
CA MET A 84 10.28 0.37 0.78
C MET A 84 10.85 1.73 1.18
N ALA A 85 12.09 1.80 1.66
CA ALA A 85 12.75 3.06 1.99
C ALA A 85 13.03 3.91 0.74
N SER A 86 13.38 3.29 -0.39
CA SER A 86 13.54 3.99 -1.67
C SER A 86 12.23 4.61 -2.16
N CYS A 87 11.10 3.91 -2.00
CA CYS A 87 9.78 4.40 -2.39
C CYS A 87 9.25 5.53 -1.50
N ILE A 88 9.76 5.61 -0.27
CA ILE A 88 9.30 6.50 0.79
C ILE A 88 10.49 7.38 1.21
N ASN A 89 10.77 8.43 0.44
CA ASN A 89 11.68 9.53 0.79
C ASN A 89 11.26 10.32 2.05
N ASP A 90 10.39 9.77 2.91
CA ASP A 90 10.03 10.34 4.19
C ASP A 90 10.92 9.73 5.28
N SER A 91 11.65 10.58 5.98
CA SER A 91 12.38 10.28 7.24
C SER A 91 11.51 9.72 8.38
N GLN A 92 10.27 9.38 8.07
CA GLN A 92 9.16 9.07 8.96
C GLN A 92 8.78 7.58 8.95
N TRP A 93 9.39 6.77 8.08
CA TRP A 93 9.36 5.31 8.23
C TRP A 93 10.28 4.88 9.37
N ARG A 94 9.70 4.65 10.55
CA ARG A 94 10.47 4.28 11.74
C ARG A 94 9.94 3.00 12.34
N ILE A 95 10.75 1.95 12.24
CA ILE A 95 10.68 0.78 13.11
C ILE A 95 11.13 1.29 14.49
N GLY A 96 10.18 1.49 15.39
CA GLY A 96 10.42 2.10 16.69
C GLY A 96 9.34 1.70 17.69
N ALA A 97 9.61 1.92 18.96
CA ALA A 97 8.69 1.60 20.04
C ALA A 97 7.35 2.36 19.89
N PHE A 98 6.39 1.79 20.56
CA PHE A 98 4.96 1.85 20.35
C PHE A 98 4.26 3.22 20.55
N LEU A 99 3.18 3.41 19.77
CA LEU A 99 2.27 4.57 19.62
C LEU A 99 1.96 5.40 20.89
N THR A 100 1.82 4.78 22.05
CA THR A 100 1.43 5.38 23.34
C THR A 100 2.56 6.15 24.01
N ASN A 101 3.81 5.92 23.62
CA ASN A 101 4.93 6.78 24.02
C ASN A 101 5.16 7.96 23.07
N SER A 102 4.29 8.22 22.08
CA SER A 102 4.42 9.34 21.15
C SER A 102 4.17 10.71 21.79
N CYS A 103 3.30 10.78 22.81
CA CYS A 103 2.98 12.02 23.55
C CYS A 103 4.01 12.35 24.65
N SER A 104 4.87 11.42 25.02
CA SER A 104 6.00 11.71 25.91
C SER A 104 7.21 11.99 25.05
N SER A 105 7.79 13.20 25.17
CA SER A 105 9.00 13.64 24.45
C SER A 105 9.95 12.47 24.15
N PRO A 106 10.35 12.24 22.88
CA PRO A 106 11.09 11.03 22.50
C PRO A 106 12.34 10.93 23.36
N LYS A 107 12.33 10.01 24.34
CA LYS A 107 13.46 9.81 25.24
C LYS A 107 14.63 9.35 24.38
N LYS A 108 15.56 10.28 24.14
CA LYS A 108 16.80 10.02 23.40
C LYS A 108 17.68 9.15 24.29
N ILE A 109 17.59 7.83 24.12
CA ILE A 109 18.56 6.93 24.73
C ILE A 109 19.86 7.09 23.92
N ARG A 110 20.77 7.94 24.41
CA ARG A 110 22.16 7.96 23.93
C ARG A 110 22.86 6.73 24.48
N SER A 111 22.91 5.67 23.67
CA SER A 111 23.89 4.60 23.90
C SER A 111 25.21 4.97 23.22
N ARG A 112 26.34 4.59 23.83
CA ARG A 112 27.71 5.00 23.45
C ARG A 112 28.12 4.64 22.00
N LYS A 113 27.36 3.75 21.33
CA LYS A 113 27.63 3.25 19.97
C LYS A 113 26.50 3.42 18.93
N LYS A 114 25.29 3.81 19.31
CA LYS A 114 24.17 3.91 18.36
C LYS A 114 23.11 4.91 18.81
N LYS A 115 22.73 5.81 17.91
CA LYS A 115 21.60 6.73 18.07
C LYS A 115 20.32 5.97 17.73
N ILE A 116 19.57 5.54 18.74
CA ILE A 116 18.24 4.94 18.57
C ILE A 116 17.23 6.03 18.94
N ASN A 117 16.46 6.56 17.98
CA ASN A 117 15.31 7.39 18.37
C ASN A 117 14.08 6.50 18.53
N LEU A 118 13.50 6.53 19.73
CA LEU A 118 12.52 5.56 20.24
C LEU A 118 11.06 6.02 20.12
N GLY A 119 10.75 7.00 19.26
CA GLY A 119 9.39 7.49 19.07
C GLY A 119 9.11 7.81 17.61
N LEU A 120 7.86 7.60 17.21
CA LEU A 120 7.26 8.24 16.04
C LEU A 120 7.01 9.71 16.39
N ASN A 121 7.37 10.64 15.50
CA ASN A 121 7.08 12.07 15.69
C ASN A 121 5.60 12.40 15.43
N GLN A 122 4.85 11.47 14.83
CA GLN A 122 3.46 11.62 14.44
C GLN A 122 2.79 10.25 14.48
N GLU A 123 1.55 10.18 14.93
CA GLU A 123 0.76 8.95 14.91
C GLU A 123 0.48 8.53 13.45
N PRO A 124 0.56 7.24 13.13
CA PRO A 124 0.28 6.74 11.80
C PRO A 124 -1.23 6.76 11.51
N ASP A 125 -1.57 7.05 10.26
CA ASP A 125 -2.96 7.07 9.77
C ASP A 125 -3.55 5.65 9.68
N CYS A 126 -2.69 4.63 9.47
CA CYS A 126 -3.08 3.23 9.53
C CYS A 126 -1.91 2.31 9.90
N VAL A 127 -2.25 1.11 10.39
CA VAL A 127 -1.26 0.10 10.79
C VAL A 127 -1.44 -1.16 9.94
N VAL A 128 -0.33 -1.67 9.42
CA VAL A 128 -0.28 -2.95 8.68
C VAL A 128 0.54 -3.96 9.47
N ILE A 129 -0.06 -5.10 9.80
CA ILE A 129 0.57 -6.15 10.63
C ILE A 129 0.60 -7.47 9.86
N LEU A 130 1.80 -7.99 9.59
CA LEU A 130 1.96 -9.24 8.84
C LEU A 130 1.75 -10.51 9.66
N ASP A 131 1.63 -10.40 10.98
CA ASP A 131 1.43 -11.53 11.88
C ASP A 131 0.70 -10.99 13.13
N ALA A 132 -0.61 -11.18 13.18
CA ALA A 132 -1.45 -10.68 14.26
C ALA A 132 -1.23 -11.42 15.59
N ASP A 133 -0.96 -12.73 15.53
CA ASP A 133 -0.93 -13.61 16.70
C ASP A 133 0.25 -13.27 17.62
N ARG A 134 1.44 -13.12 17.04
CA ARG A 134 2.66 -12.76 17.79
C ARG A 134 2.71 -11.29 18.24
N LYS A 135 1.82 -10.44 17.71
CA LYS A 135 1.89 -8.98 17.84
C LYS A 135 0.64 -8.39 18.50
N SER A 136 0.05 -9.11 19.45
CA SER A 136 -1.14 -8.70 20.20
C SER A 136 -1.02 -7.32 20.86
N SER A 137 0.17 -6.94 21.37
CA SER A 137 0.41 -5.59 21.90
C SER A 137 0.13 -4.50 20.85
N VAL A 138 0.35 -4.79 19.55
CA VAL A 138 0.10 -3.79 18.48
C VAL A 138 -1.34 -3.55 18.27
N ILE A 139 -2.06 -4.64 18.28
CA ILE A 139 -3.49 -4.64 18.07
C ILE A 139 -4.14 -3.90 19.23
N LEU A 140 -3.74 -4.19 20.47
CA LEU A 140 -4.25 -3.50 21.65
C LEU A 140 -3.95 -2.01 21.65
N GLU A 141 -2.78 -1.62 21.16
CA GLU A 141 -2.37 -0.23 21.19
C GLU A 141 -2.97 0.61 20.08
N ALA A 142 -3.01 0.08 18.86
CA ALA A 142 -3.71 0.70 17.75
C ALA A 142 -5.21 0.82 18.05
N ASP A 143 -5.81 -0.17 18.71
CA ASP A 143 -7.20 -0.10 19.18
C ASP A 143 -7.40 1.00 20.24
N ARG A 144 -6.47 1.17 21.19
CA ARG A 144 -6.51 2.31 22.15
C ARG A 144 -6.39 3.66 21.46
N SER A 145 -5.54 3.77 20.44
CA SER A 145 -5.36 5.00 19.65
C SER A 145 -6.42 5.17 18.56
N GLN A 146 -7.40 4.27 18.43
CA GLN A 146 -8.44 4.28 17.39
C GLN A 146 -7.87 4.29 15.96
N ILE A 147 -6.71 3.67 15.76
CA ILE A 147 -6.06 3.58 14.46
C ILE A 147 -6.51 2.30 13.75
N PRO A 148 -7.03 2.39 12.51
CA PRO A 148 -7.46 1.23 11.74
C PRO A 148 -6.30 0.27 11.40
N ILE A 149 -6.60 -1.03 11.51
CA ILE A 149 -5.61 -2.10 11.36
C ILE A 149 -5.95 -2.98 10.16
N ALA A 150 -5.00 -3.14 9.24
CA ALA A 150 -5.01 -4.19 8.23
C ALA A 150 -4.01 -5.27 8.61
N SER A 151 -4.43 -6.54 8.68
CA SER A 151 -3.54 -7.60 9.14
C SER A 151 -3.76 -8.94 8.47
N LEU A 152 -2.66 -9.69 8.28
CA LEU A 152 -2.70 -11.10 7.94
C LEU A 152 -3.17 -11.91 9.16
N VAL A 153 -4.19 -12.74 8.93
CA VAL A 153 -4.84 -13.53 9.96
C VAL A 153 -4.85 -15.00 9.55
N ASP A 154 -4.44 -15.83 10.51
CA ASP A 154 -4.39 -17.28 10.37
C ASP A 154 -5.52 -17.95 11.18
N SER A 155 -5.73 -19.24 10.95
CA SER A 155 -6.80 -20.03 11.56
C SER A 155 -6.71 -20.13 13.08
N THR A 156 -5.54 -19.89 13.69
CA THR A 156 -5.34 -19.96 15.14
C THR A 156 -5.57 -18.66 15.88
N ILE A 157 -5.93 -17.57 15.19
CA ILE A 157 -6.04 -16.25 15.83
C ILE A 157 -7.02 -16.29 17.03
N PRO A 158 -6.68 -15.67 18.17
CA PRO A 158 -7.63 -15.52 19.26
C PRO A 158 -8.70 -14.48 18.93
N LEU A 159 -9.94 -14.73 19.39
CA LEU A 159 -11.10 -13.87 19.12
C LEU A 159 -10.88 -12.41 19.55
N GLY A 160 -10.19 -12.20 20.68
CA GLY A 160 -9.92 -10.87 21.22
C GLY A 160 -9.05 -10.00 20.31
N SER A 161 -8.10 -10.61 19.60
CA SER A 161 -7.28 -9.92 18.59
C SER A 161 -8.05 -9.76 17.29
N PHE A 162 -8.74 -10.81 16.85
CA PHE A 162 -9.51 -10.81 15.61
C PHE A 162 -10.57 -9.69 15.56
N LYS A 163 -11.29 -9.46 16.67
CA LYS A 163 -12.34 -8.43 16.75
C LYS A 163 -11.82 -6.99 16.60
N ARG A 164 -10.55 -6.74 16.94
CA ARG A 164 -9.92 -5.41 16.87
C ARG A 164 -9.32 -5.10 15.49
N ILE A 165 -9.21 -6.10 14.62
CA ILE A 165 -8.66 -5.92 13.27
C ILE A 165 -9.79 -5.44 12.34
N THR A 166 -9.60 -4.26 11.75
CA THR A 166 -10.58 -3.66 10.84
C THR A 166 -10.64 -4.36 9.49
N TYR A 167 -9.46 -4.68 8.93
CA TYR A 167 -9.32 -5.33 7.62
C TYR A 167 -8.51 -6.63 7.76
N PRO A 168 -9.16 -7.75 8.18
CA PRO A 168 -8.50 -9.04 8.29
C PRO A 168 -8.30 -9.65 6.90
N ILE A 169 -7.09 -10.12 6.62
CA ILE A 169 -6.75 -10.83 5.39
C ILE A 169 -6.50 -12.29 5.76
N PRO A 170 -7.42 -13.22 5.43
CA PRO A 170 -7.30 -14.62 5.80
C PRO A 170 -6.23 -15.27 4.93
N ALA A 171 -5.03 -15.40 5.46
CA ALA A 171 -3.91 -16.03 4.79
C ALA A 171 -2.87 -16.43 5.83
N ASN A 172 -2.25 -17.59 5.62
CA ASN A 172 -1.07 -17.97 6.38
C ASN A 172 0.12 -17.07 5.98
N ASP A 173 1.19 -17.09 6.77
CA ASP A 173 2.38 -16.24 6.62
C ASP A 173 3.65 -16.98 6.17
N PRO A 174 3.62 -17.84 5.11
CA PRO A 174 4.85 -18.36 4.55
C PRO A 174 5.68 -17.23 3.94
N ILE A 175 7.00 -17.40 3.97
CA ILE A 175 7.98 -16.41 3.53
C ILE A 175 7.63 -15.82 2.16
N GLN A 176 7.35 -16.69 1.17
CA GLN A 176 7.02 -16.29 -0.20
C GLN A 176 5.78 -15.41 -0.30
N PHE A 177 4.74 -15.71 0.48
CA PHE A 177 3.52 -14.91 0.49
C PHE A 177 3.74 -13.55 1.16
N VAL A 178 4.51 -13.52 2.24
CA VAL A 178 4.89 -12.28 2.91
C VAL A 178 5.63 -11.33 1.96
N TYR A 179 6.55 -11.86 1.14
CA TYR A 179 7.20 -11.08 0.08
C TYR A 179 6.19 -10.56 -0.97
N LEU A 180 5.32 -11.43 -1.49
CA LEU A 180 4.29 -11.06 -2.47
C LEU A 180 3.35 -9.97 -1.94
N PHE A 181 2.86 -10.12 -0.71
CA PHE A 181 1.94 -9.19 -0.07
C PHE A 181 2.59 -7.82 0.12
N ARG A 182 3.85 -7.83 0.57
CA ARG A 182 4.63 -6.60 0.76
C ARG A 182 4.91 -5.87 -0.55
N HIS A 183 5.31 -6.61 -1.59
CA HIS A 183 5.45 -6.06 -2.93
C HIS A 183 4.16 -5.42 -3.44
N SER A 184 3.01 -6.05 -3.15
CA SER A 184 1.70 -5.54 -3.51
C SER A 184 1.39 -4.21 -2.79
N ILE A 185 1.78 -4.08 -1.52
CA ILE A 185 1.68 -2.82 -0.78
C ILE A 185 2.60 -1.76 -1.40
N THR A 186 3.88 -2.07 -1.61
CA THR A 186 4.85 -1.13 -2.21
C THR A 186 4.36 -0.61 -3.56
N LYS A 187 3.90 -1.52 -4.44
CA LYS A 187 3.31 -1.15 -5.73
C LYS A 187 2.10 -0.25 -5.59
N THR A 188 1.22 -0.53 -4.63
CA THR A 188 0.04 0.31 -4.36
C THR A 188 0.47 1.72 -3.94
N VAL A 189 1.46 1.83 -3.07
CA VAL A 189 2.00 3.12 -2.60
C VAL A 189 2.59 3.92 -3.77
N ILE A 190 3.42 3.29 -4.60
CA ILE A 190 4.02 3.93 -5.79
C ILE A 190 2.92 4.41 -6.74
N LEU A 191 1.95 3.55 -7.03
CA LEU A 191 0.84 3.86 -7.94
C LEU A 191 0.01 5.04 -7.43
N GLU A 192 -0.36 5.05 -6.16
CA GLU A 192 -1.16 6.13 -5.57
C GLU A 192 -0.38 7.45 -5.51
N ARG A 193 0.92 7.42 -5.19
CA ARG A 193 1.80 8.61 -5.25
C ARG A 193 1.90 9.16 -6.68
N GLY A 194 2.08 8.29 -7.67
CA GLY A 194 2.12 8.68 -9.08
C GLY A 194 0.81 9.34 -9.54
N ARG A 195 -0.34 8.84 -9.07
CA ARG A 195 -1.66 9.46 -9.34
C ARG A 195 -1.76 10.87 -8.76
N ILE A 196 -1.21 11.12 -7.58
CA ILE A 196 -1.22 12.45 -6.96
C ILE A 196 -0.39 13.44 -7.77
N VAL A 197 0.80 13.03 -8.24
CA VAL A 197 1.65 13.86 -9.10
C VAL A 197 0.93 14.20 -10.40
N ALA A 198 0.36 13.21 -11.08
CA ALA A 198 -0.39 13.42 -12.32
C ALA A 198 -1.63 14.31 -12.13
N MET A 199 -2.34 14.19 -11.00
CA MET A 199 -3.46 15.06 -10.66
C MET A 199 -3.01 16.51 -10.41
N LYS A 200 -1.85 16.70 -9.79
CA LYS A 200 -1.26 18.02 -9.55
C LYS A 200 -0.87 18.69 -10.87
N GLU A 201 -0.19 17.96 -11.76
CA GLU A 201 0.19 18.45 -13.09
C GLU A 201 -1.04 18.83 -13.93
N LYS A 202 -2.10 18.01 -13.91
CA LYS A 202 -3.36 18.33 -14.60
C LYS A 202 -4.02 19.60 -14.04
N LYS A 203 -4.02 19.77 -12.72
CA LYS A 203 -4.58 20.96 -12.08
C LYS A 203 -3.78 22.20 -12.46
N GLU A 204 -2.44 22.12 -12.42
CA GLU A 204 -1.57 23.20 -12.86
C GLU A 204 -1.71 23.53 -14.35
N LEU A 205 -2.06 22.54 -15.20
CA LEU A 205 -2.34 22.76 -16.63
C LEU A 205 -3.66 23.52 -16.84
N ILE A 206 -4.70 23.18 -16.06
CA ILE A 206 -6.03 23.82 -16.13
C ILE A 206 -5.98 25.24 -15.57
N ASP A 207 -5.22 25.45 -14.50
CA ASP A 207 -5.07 26.76 -13.85
C ASP A 207 -4.12 27.71 -14.62
N ARG A 208 -3.50 27.28 -15.73
CA ARG A 208 -2.70 28.18 -16.55
C ARG A 208 -3.62 29.23 -17.18
N PRO A 209 -3.34 30.53 -17.00
CA PRO A 209 -4.08 31.54 -17.73
C PRO A 209 -3.93 31.27 -19.23
N PHE A 210 -5.03 31.32 -19.98
CA PHE A 210 -4.97 31.28 -21.44
C PHE A 210 -3.91 32.29 -21.89
N PRO A 211 -3.00 31.90 -22.80
CA PRO A 211 -2.07 32.87 -23.35
C PRO A 211 -2.93 34.02 -23.88
N ARG A 212 -2.71 35.24 -23.36
CA ARG A 212 -3.37 36.43 -23.88
C ARG A 212 -3.11 36.39 -25.37
N ARG A 213 -4.17 36.37 -26.20
CA ARG A 213 -4.02 36.55 -27.65
C ARG A 213 -3.12 37.77 -27.81
N ILE A 214 -1.88 37.55 -28.22
CA ILE A 214 -1.03 38.64 -28.66
C ILE A 214 -1.84 39.23 -29.80
N GLY A 215 -2.35 40.44 -29.60
CA GLY A 215 -3.14 41.14 -30.60
C GLY A 215 -2.34 41.11 -31.88
N PHE A 216 -2.83 40.36 -32.87
CA PHE A 216 -2.27 40.34 -34.20
C PHE A 216 -2.66 41.67 -34.84
N SER A 217 -1.98 42.75 -34.46
CA SER A 217 -2.00 43.99 -35.22
C SER A 217 -1.08 43.78 -36.42
N ARG A 218 -1.63 43.19 -37.48
CA ARG A 218 -1.13 43.34 -38.84
C ARG A 218 -2.25 42.91 -39.78
N SER A 219 -2.87 43.91 -40.41
CA SER A 219 -3.52 43.73 -41.70
C SER A 219 -2.51 43.05 -42.62
N VAL A 220 -2.72 41.76 -42.88
CA VAL A 220 -2.11 41.10 -44.02
C VAL A 220 -3.08 41.36 -45.15
N GLU A 221 -2.72 42.30 -46.03
CA GLU A 221 -3.38 42.46 -47.32
C GLU A 221 -3.42 41.09 -48.02
N TRP A 222 -4.64 40.66 -48.30
CA TRP A 222 -4.90 39.44 -49.04
C TRP A 222 -4.83 39.82 -50.53
N SER A 223 -3.67 39.62 -51.15
CA SER A 223 -3.57 39.67 -52.61
C SER A 223 -3.89 38.27 -53.16
N PRO A 224 -4.95 38.12 -53.98
CA PRO A 224 -5.23 36.86 -54.64
C PRO A 224 -4.20 36.66 -55.76
N ALA A 225 -3.34 35.66 -55.64
CA ALA A 225 -2.51 35.23 -56.74
C ALA A 225 -3.41 34.67 -57.84
N SER A 226 -3.46 35.39 -58.95
CA SER A 226 -4.13 35.03 -60.19
C SER A 226 -3.57 33.73 -60.76
N GLU A 227 -4.44 32.75 -60.97
CA GLU A 227 -4.24 31.67 -61.94
C GLU A 227 -4.08 32.28 -63.34
N THR A 228 -2.90 32.17 -63.94
CA THR A 228 -2.74 32.12 -65.40
C THR A 228 -1.39 31.48 -65.76
N SER A 229 -1.48 30.27 -66.33
CA SER A 229 -0.84 29.78 -67.55
C SER A 229 0.62 30.14 -67.89
N LEU A 230 1.40 29.11 -68.24
CA LEU A 230 2.29 28.95 -69.42
C LEU A 230 3.32 27.83 -69.10
N TRP A 231 3.15 26.59 -69.58
CA TRP A 231 3.58 26.05 -70.88
C TRP A 231 5.09 26.21 -71.19
N ILE A 232 5.70 25.08 -71.61
CA ILE A 232 6.96 24.89 -72.37
C ILE A 232 8.26 24.90 -71.52
N GLU A 233 9.33 24.14 -71.75
CA GLU A 233 9.76 22.88 -72.41
C GLU A 233 11.31 22.91 -72.34
N GLN A 234 11.98 21.75 -72.31
CA GLN A 234 13.45 21.52 -72.50
C GLN A 234 14.39 22.03 -71.37
N GLU A 235 15.45 21.33 -70.95
CA GLU A 235 16.27 20.23 -71.50
C GLU A 235 16.54 19.12 -70.45
#